data_AF-A0A239P6B7-F1
#
_entry.id   AF-A0A239P6B7-F1
#
_cell.length_a   1.000
_cell.length_b   1.000
_cell.length_c   1.000
_cell.angle_alpha   90.00
_cell.angle_beta   90.00
_cell.angle_gamma   90.00
#
_symmetry.space_group_name_H-M   'P 1'
#
loop_
_entity.id
_entity.type
_entity.pdbx_description
1 polymer ?
#
loop_
_entity_poly.entity_id
_entity_poly.type
_entity_poly.pdbx_seq_one_letter_code
_entity_poly.pdbx_strand_id
1 'polypeptide(L)'
;MVPSDVQAVLEEFAARIDALAPASGPPLTVAVSLSPAAAEALAEALRSYHDPRDHGRCGSCDTGLVDETFTCTSCGQPAGLFGQLVRERLARHRAD
;
A
#
# COMPACT_ATOMS: atom_id res chain seq x y z
N MET A 1 -6.45 -24.43 5.21
CA MET A 1 -5.19 -23.68 5.01
C MET A 1 -4.13 -24.18 5.98
N VAL A 2 -2.87 -24.37 5.56
CA VAL A 2 -1.78 -24.77 6.50
C VAL A 2 -1.10 -23.52 7.07
N PRO A 3 -0.49 -23.58 8.28
CA PRO A 3 0.16 -22.41 8.89
C PRO A 3 1.22 -21.72 8.01
N SER A 4 1.93 -22.48 7.18
CA SER A 4 2.89 -21.95 6.22
C SER A 4 2.27 -21.05 5.15
N ASP A 5 0.99 -21.28 4.78
CA ASP A 5 0.30 -20.46 3.78
C ASP A 5 0.04 -19.04 4.33
N VAL A 6 -0.29 -18.93 5.61
CA VAL A 6 -0.58 -17.64 6.26
C VAL A 6 0.70 -16.83 6.42
N GLN A 7 1.79 -17.49 6.81
CA GLN A 7 3.10 -16.85 6.91
C GLN A 7 3.56 -16.30 5.55
N ALA A 8 3.45 -17.10 4.48
CA ALA A 8 3.81 -16.66 3.13
C ALA A 8 3.00 -15.41 2.71
N VAL A 9 1.68 -15.40 2.97
CA VAL A 9 0.83 -14.23 2.65
C VAL A 9 1.23 -12.98 3.46
N LEU A 10 1.61 -13.13 4.73
CA LEU A 10 2.10 -12.01 5.54
C LEU A 10 3.44 -11.46 5.02
N GLU A 11 4.36 -12.34 4.64
CA GLU A 11 5.66 -11.96 4.09
C GLU A 11 5.50 -11.23 2.74
N GLU A 12 4.64 -11.74 1.84
CA GLU A 12 4.30 -11.08 0.58
C GLU A 12 3.66 -9.71 0.80
N PHE A 13 2.71 -9.62 1.74
CA PHE A 13 2.07 -8.35 2.10
C PHE A 13 3.09 -7.33 2.62
N ALA A 14 3.96 -7.72 3.56
CA ALA A 14 4.98 -6.83 4.12
C ALA A 14 5.94 -6.34 3.04
N ALA A 15 6.46 -7.24 2.19
CA ALA A 15 7.34 -6.88 1.09
C ALA A 15 6.69 -5.88 0.12
N ARG A 16 5.39 -6.04 -0.17
CA ARG A 16 4.64 -5.11 -1.03
C ARG A 16 4.52 -3.71 -0.41
N ILE A 17 4.26 -3.61 0.89
CA ILE A 17 4.16 -2.33 1.60
C ILE A 17 5.53 -1.66 1.75
N ASP A 18 6.57 -2.42 2.13
CA ASP A 18 7.93 -1.90 2.34
C ASP A 18 8.53 -1.32 1.05
N ALA A 19 8.18 -1.88 -0.12
CA ALA A 19 8.58 -1.33 -1.41
C ALA A 19 7.97 0.05 -1.70
N LEU A 20 6.82 0.38 -1.09
CA LEU A 20 6.06 1.61 -1.33
C LEU A 20 6.40 2.72 -0.33
N ALA A 21 6.84 2.36 0.86
CA ALA A 21 7.33 3.28 1.87
C ALA A 21 8.44 2.58 2.65
N PRO A 22 9.73 2.76 2.27
CA PRO A 22 10.81 2.13 2.99
C PRO A 22 10.77 2.59 4.45
N ALA A 23 10.50 1.64 5.35
CA ALA A 23 10.34 1.92 6.76
C ALA A 23 11.61 2.60 7.31
N SER A 24 11.42 3.65 8.09
CA SER A 24 12.49 4.26 8.88
C SER A 24 12.46 3.62 10.27
N GLY A 25 13.33 2.64 10.52
CA GLY A 25 13.47 2.01 11.84
C GLY A 25 13.77 0.51 11.81
N PRO A 26 14.04 -0.10 12.98
CA PRO A 26 14.24 -1.54 13.08
C PRO A 26 12.92 -2.31 12.85
N PRO A 27 12.97 -3.55 12.33
CA PRO A 27 11.78 -4.38 12.12
C PRO A 27 11.10 -4.72 13.45
N LEU A 28 9.76 -4.82 13.42
CA LEU A 28 8.93 -5.24 14.54
C LEU A 28 8.41 -6.67 14.30
N THR A 29 8.53 -7.54 15.30
CA THR A 29 7.97 -8.89 15.25
C THR A 29 6.71 -8.96 16.11
N VAL A 30 5.61 -9.46 15.54
CA VAL A 30 4.33 -9.66 16.23
C VAL A 30 3.95 -11.13 16.14
N ALA A 31 3.54 -11.73 17.26
CA ALA A 31 3.06 -13.11 17.32
C ALA A 31 1.62 -13.15 17.86
N VAL A 32 0.73 -13.87 17.17
CA VAL A 32 -0.67 -14.03 17.56
C VAL A 32 -1.15 -15.46 17.28
N SER A 33 -1.96 -16.01 18.16
CA SER A 33 -2.62 -17.30 17.94
C SER A 33 -3.95 -17.11 17.23
N LEU A 34 -4.15 -17.79 16.10
CA LEU A 34 -5.36 -17.72 15.30
C LEU A 34 -6.06 -19.07 15.27
N SER A 35 -7.39 -19.07 15.29
CA SER A 35 -8.16 -20.25 14.90
C SER A 35 -7.98 -20.50 13.40
N PRO A 36 -8.21 -21.73 12.89
CA PRO A 36 -8.14 -22.01 11.45
C PRO A 36 -9.02 -21.08 10.60
N ALA A 37 -10.24 -20.78 11.06
CA ALA A 37 -11.14 -19.86 10.37
C ALA A 37 -10.62 -18.41 10.35
N ALA A 38 -10.02 -17.94 11.45
CA ALA A 38 -9.43 -16.60 11.50
C ALA A 38 -8.19 -16.49 10.61
N ALA A 39 -7.38 -17.55 10.55
CA ALA A 39 -6.22 -17.64 9.67
C ALA A 39 -6.62 -17.56 8.18
N GLU A 40 -7.68 -18.28 7.80
CA GLU A 40 -8.21 -18.23 6.42
C GLU A 40 -8.78 -16.85 6.07
N ALA A 41 -9.58 -16.26 6.98
CA ALA A 41 -10.13 -14.92 6.78
C ALA A 41 -9.03 -13.84 6.69
N LEU A 42 -7.98 -13.93 7.51
CA LEU A 42 -6.85 -13.00 7.46
C LEU A 42 -6.10 -13.11 6.13
N ALA A 43 -5.79 -14.33 5.68
CA ALA A 43 -5.10 -14.52 4.42
C ALA A 43 -5.88 -13.95 3.24
N GLU A 44 -7.21 -14.14 3.21
CA GLU A 44 -8.06 -13.57 2.17
C GLU A 44 -8.13 -12.04 2.23
N ALA A 45 -8.21 -11.46 3.43
CA ALA A 45 -8.19 -10.01 3.62
C ALA A 45 -6.86 -9.39 3.14
N LEU A 46 -5.73 -10.05 3.37
CA LEU A 46 -4.41 -9.57 2.93
C LEU A 46 -4.23 -9.67 1.40
N ARG A 47 -4.75 -10.74 0.78
CA ARG A 47 -4.75 -10.88 -0.69
C ARG A 47 -5.60 -9.83 -1.38
N SER A 48 -6.76 -9.52 -0.80
CA SER A 48 -7.71 -8.52 -1.32
C SER A 48 -7.42 -7.09 -0.84
N TYR A 49 -6.35 -6.88 -0.07
CA TYR A 49 -5.97 -5.54 0.42
C TYR A 49 -5.66 -4.60 -0.76
N HIS A 50 -6.34 -3.46 -0.75
CA HIS A 50 -6.06 -2.31 -1.60
C HIS A 50 -5.49 -1.19 -0.73
N ASP A 51 -4.41 -0.56 -1.17
CA ASP A 51 -3.79 0.51 -0.38
C ASP A 51 -4.74 1.72 -0.30
N PRO A 52 -5.11 2.19 0.89
CA PRO A 52 -5.99 3.35 1.04
C PRO A 52 -5.45 4.62 0.35
N ARG A 53 -4.14 4.69 0.07
CA ARG A 53 -3.56 5.79 -0.68
C ARG A 53 -4.04 5.80 -2.14
N ASP A 54 -4.34 4.65 -2.72
CA ASP A 54 -4.70 4.52 -4.13
C ASP A 54 -6.10 5.06 -4.45
N HIS A 55 -7.04 5.03 -3.49
CA HIS A 55 -8.39 5.59 -3.62
C HIS A 55 -8.69 6.66 -2.54
N GLY A 56 -7.62 7.25 -1.99
CA GLY A 56 -7.70 8.14 -0.83
C GLY A 56 -7.90 9.60 -1.18
N ARG A 57 -7.63 10.47 -0.20
CA ARG A 57 -7.48 11.91 -0.45
C ARG A 57 -6.16 12.17 -1.16
N CYS A 58 -6.16 13.14 -2.07
CA CYS A 58 -4.96 13.59 -2.73
C CYS A 58 -4.01 14.25 -1.72
N GLY A 59 -2.88 13.61 -1.42
CA GLY A 59 -1.84 14.17 -0.53
C GLY A 59 -1.12 15.43 -1.06
N SER A 60 -1.61 16.03 -2.16
CA SER A 60 -1.09 17.29 -2.70
C SER A 60 -1.99 18.49 -2.46
N CYS A 61 -3.31 18.28 -2.45
CA CYS A 61 -4.29 19.37 -2.26
C CYS A 61 -5.23 19.12 -1.08
N ASP A 62 -5.23 17.92 -0.50
CA ASP A 62 -6.05 17.44 0.63
C ASP A 62 -7.58 17.57 0.48
N THR A 63 -8.05 18.13 -0.65
CA THR A 63 -9.47 18.39 -0.92
C THR A 63 -10.09 17.41 -1.90
N GLY A 64 -9.30 16.86 -2.83
CA GLY A 64 -9.81 15.96 -3.88
C GLY A 64 -9.63 14.48 -3.57
N LEU A 65 -10.50 13.65 -4.14
CA LEU A 65 -10.36 12.20 -4.14
C LEU A 65 -9.54 11.72 -5.34
N VAL A 66 -8.77 10.66 -5.15
CA VAL A 66 -8.06 9.96 -6.22
C VAL A 66 -9.04 9.00 -6.90
N ASP A 67 -9.14 9.09 -8.22
CA ASP A 67 -9.96 8.18 -9.02
C ASP A 67 -9.18 6.91 -9.43
N GLU A 68 -9.86 5.99 -10.11
CA GLU A 68 -9.30 4.72 -10.59
C GLU A 68 -8.12 4.87 -11.57
N THR A 69 -7.90 6.08 -12.11
CA THR A 69 -6.77 6.39 -12.99
C THR A 69 -5.57 6.97 -12.23
N PHE A 70 -5.61 6.93 -10.89
CA PHE A 70 -4.61 7.52 -10.01
C PHE A 70 -4.50 9.05 -10.19
N THR A 71 -5.61 9.70 -10.55
CA THR A 71 -5.68 11.15 -10.77
C THR A 71 -6.56 11.82 -9.73
N CYS A 72 -6.10 12.94 -9.17
CA CYS A 72 -6.94 13.73 -8.29
C CYS A 72 -8.04 14.44 -9.09
N THR A 73 -9.29 14.19 -8.70
CA THR A 73 -10.49 14.80 -9.29
C THR A 73 -10.61 16.33 -9.08
N SER A 74 -9.81 16.92 -8.18
CA SER A 74 -9.82 18.37 -7.92
C SER A 74 -8.66 19.12 -8.55
N CYS A 75 -7.41 18.64 -8.40
CA CYS A 75 -6.23 19.35 -8.90
C CYS A 75 -5.62 18.75 -10.17
N GLY A 76 -6.15 17.62 -10.65
CA GLY A 76 -5.67 16.93 -11.86
C GLY A 76 -4.26 16.35 -11.74
N GLN A 77 -3.64 16.41 -10.56
CA GLN A 77 -2.32 15.84 -10.34
C GLN A 77 -2.42 14.32 -10.17
N PRO A 78 -1.43 13.56 -10.66
CA PRO A 78 -1.26 12.16 -10.26
C PRO A 78 -1.18 12.07 -8.73
N ALA A 79 -1.99 11.20 -8.17
CA ALA A 79 -2.15 11.00 -6.73
C ALA A 79 -2.29 9.49 -6.44
N GLY A 80 -2.32 9.12 -5.16
CA GLY A 80 -2.09 7.73 -4.76
C GLY A 80 -0.64 7.30 -4.97
N LEU A 81 -0.31 6.04 -4.65
CA LEU A 81 1.08 5.59 -4.62
C LEU A 81 1.74 5.66 -5.99
N PHE A 82 1.03 5.22 -7.02
CA PHE A 82 1.51 5.29 -8.39
C PHE A 82 1.72 6.74 -8.84
N GLY A 83 0.75 7.62 -8.58
CA GLY A 83 0.88 9.04 -8.91
C GLY A 83 2.03 9.73 -8.17
N GLN A 84 2.26 9.37 -6.91
CA GLN A 84 3.40 9.88 -6.14
C GLN A 84 4.74 9.41 -6.73
N LEU A 85 4.89 8.13 -7.07
CA LEU A 85 6.08 7.59 -7.74
C LEU A 85 6.38 8.30 -9.06
N VAL A 86 5.36 8.55 -9.89
CA VAL A 86 5.48 9.29 -11.15
C VAL A 86 5.96 10.72 -10.90
N ARG A 87 5.37 11.42 -9.93
CA ARG A 87 5.76 12.79 -9.57
C ARG A 87 7.21 12.88 -9.08
N GLU A 88 7.63 11.96 -8.22
CA GLU A 88 9.01 11.90 -7.74
C GLU A 88 10.00 11.61 -8.87
N ARG A 89 9.63 10.74 -9.81
CA ARG A 89 10.45 10.45 -11.01
C ARG A 89 10.56 11.69 -11.90
N LEU A 90 9.45 12.39 -12.17
CA LEU A 90 9.44 13.61 -12.96
C LEU A 90 10.23 14.76 -12.30
N ALA A 91 10.17 14.87 -10.97
CA ALA A 91 10.93 15.88 -10.23
C ALA A 91 12.44 15.65 -10.36
N ARG A 92 12.90 14.40 -10.27
CA ARG A 92 14.31 14.04 -10.48
C ARG A 92 14.78 14.39 -11.90
N HIS A 93 13.97 14.14 -12.92
CA HIS A 93 14.32 14.45 -14.32
C HIS A 93 14.25 15.93 -14.69
N ARG A 94 13.63 16.79 -13.87
CA ARG A 94 13.61 18.25 -14.08
C ARG A 94 14.74 18.99 -13.38
N ALA A 95 15.48 18.30 -12.51
CA ALA A 95 16.61 18.86 -11.79
C ALA A 95 17.97 18.60 -12.48
N ASP A 96 17.97 17.76 -13.53
CA ASP A 96 19.03 17.60 -14.54
C ASP A 96 18.74 18.50 -15.75
#